data_AF-A0A842WNF7-F1
#
_entry.id   AF-A0A842WNF7-F1
#
_cell.length_a   1.000
_cell.length_b   1.000
_cell.length_c   1.000
_cell.angle_alpha   90.00
_cell.angle_beta   90.00
_cell.angle_gamma   90.00
#
_symmetry.space_group_name_H-M   'P 1'
#
loop_
_entity.id
_entity.type
_entity.pdbx_description
1 polymer ?
#
loop_
_entity_poly.entity_id
_entity_poly.type
_entity_poly.pdbx_seq_one_letter_code
_entity_poly.pdbx_strand_id
1 'polypeptide(L)'
;MGLNFACKYPFTEEGRQAIIENDIQINDEIAERGVQRIVDALNREHKTANPIHISDQLIEIGSYGAARMMLAHLKNRYLANKFAVAEAKKASSLMPGESKGNIGRLQQELGVVPAEFEDKLVLPIEVYVKFSPKSVDYRLINRNVKGGYVEVNKREIFRLMEEAVKMKVEQIGLFPNAPEIVKKYSKRLMGVVPKTAPSKMSFREGDNPPCIEKMLETAKRHENLGHQGRWSLVVYLINKGLPYEKILQVFSNFPDYDERVAGYQIKHAMNRGYSMPSCGMMLSYGLCVADCKIGNPLRWKAWKKKK
;
A
#
# COMPACT_ATOMS: atom_id res chain seq x y z
N MET A 1 5.71 -0.40 31.20
CA MET A 1 6.01 -0.14 29.77
C MET A 1 5.01 0.90 29.27
N GLY A 2 5.39 1.83 28.38
CA GLY A 2 4.55 2.98 28.04
C GLY A 2 3.35 2.64 27.17
N LEU A 3 2.19 2.33 27.77
CA LEU A 3 0.91 2.08 27.09
C LEU A 3 0.56 3.18 26.07
N ASN A 4 0.96 4.43 26.34
CA ASN A 4 0.81 5.55 25.41
C ASN A 4 1.54 5.32 24.07
N PHE A 5 2.79 4.82 24.11
CA PHE A 5 3.54 4.49 22.90
C PHE A 5 2.89 3.33 22.13
N ALA A 6 2.52 2.26 22.84
CA ALA A 6 1.84 1.10 22.26
C ALA A 6 0.49 1.47 21.62
N CYS A 7 -0.26 2.39 22.24
CA CYS A 7 -1.52 2.89 21.71
C CYS A 7 -1.35 3.68 20.41
N LYS A 8 -0.30 4.50 20.32
CA LYS A 8 0.02 5.28 19.12
C LYS A 8 0.60 4.42 17.99
N TYR A 9 1.40 3.42 18.35
CA TYR A 9 2.13 2.56 17.42
C TYR A 9 1.88 1.07 17.72
N PRO A 10 0.64 0.57 17.59
CA PRO A 10 0.30 -0.80 17.99
C PRO A 10 0.90 -1.88 17.08
N PHE A 11 1.48 -1.49 15.94
CA PHE A 11 2.20 -2.36 15.03
C PHE A 11 3.63 -2.72 15.47
N THR A 12 4.11 -2.10 16.55
CA THR A 12 5.45 -2.31 17.11
C THR A 12 5.49 -3.55 18.02
N GLU A 13 6.67 -4.08 18.28
CA GLU A 13 6.85 -5.14 19.28
C GLU A 13 6.33 -4.73 20.66
N GLU A 14 6.46 -3.46 21.07
CA GLU A 14 5.88 -3.00 22.34
C GLU A 14 4.34 -2.96 22.30
N GLY A 15 3.74 -2.72 21.14
CA GLY A 15 2.31 -2.90 20.93
C GLY A 15 1.88 -4.35 21.16
N ARG A 16 2.64 -5.30 20.61
CA ARG A 16 2.42 -6.74 20.80
C ARG A 16 2.61 -7.15 22.26
N GLN A 17 3.66 -6.66 22.90
CA GLN A 17 3.97 -6.95 24.29
C GLN A 17 2.88 -6.39 25.22
N ALA A 18 2.33 -5.20 24.93
CA ALA A 18 1.23 -4.64 25.69
C ALA A 18 -0.03 -5.52 25.65
N ILE A 19 -0.32 -6.20 24.52
CA ILE A 19 -1.43 -7.17 24.42
C ILE A 19 -1.20 -8.34 25.38
N ILE A 20 0.02 -8.87 25.43
CA ILE A 20 0.38 -10.04 26.25
C ILE A 20 0.38 -9.68 27.75
N GLU A 21 1.06 -8.59 28.12
CA GLU A 21 1.22 -8.17 29.52
C GLU A 21 -0.10 -7.78 30.19
N ASN A 22 -1.04 -7.24 29.41
CA ASN A 22 -2.35 -6.82 29.91
C ASN A 22 -3.46 -7.83 29.62
N ASP A 23 -3.11 -9.03 29.14
CA ASP A 23 -4.04 -10.11 28.78
C ASP A 23 -5.25 -9.61 27.95
N ILE A 24 -4.97 -8.83 26.90
CA ILE A 24 -6.03 -8.18 26.11
C ILE A 24 -6.73 -9.24 25.25
N GLN A 25 -7.90 -9.69 25.73
CA GLN A 25 -8.77 -10.60 25.01
C GLN A 25 -9.71 -9.83 24.06
N ILE A 26 -9.94 -10.38 22.87
CA ILE A 26 -10.88 -9.78 21.91
C ILE A 26 -12.31 -10.02 22.41
N ASN A 27 -12.89 -8.98 22.99
CA ASN A 27 -14.31 -8.89 23.35
C ASN A 27 -15.10 -8.11 22.29
N ASP A 28 -16.42 -7.98 22.49
CA ASP A 28 -17.31 -7.29 21.53
C ASP A 28 -16.90 -5.82 21.31
N GLU A 29 -16.46 -5.12 22.36
CA GLU A 29 -16.03 -3.72 22.29
C GLU A 29 -14.75 -3.53 21.45
N ILE A 30 -13.73 -4.34 21.70
CA ILE A 30 -12.48 -4.35 20.94
C ILE A 30 -12.73 -4.74 19.48
N ALA A 31 -13.60 -5.73 19.24
CA ALA A 31 -13.94 -6.16 17.90
C ALA A 31 -14.72 -5.09 17.14
N GLU A 32 -15.70 -4.43 17.77
CA GLU A 32 -16.43 -3.30 17.20
C GLU A 32 -15.47 -2.16 16.82
N ARG A 33 -14.57 -1.79 17.74
CA ARG A 33 -13.57 -0.76 17.47
C ARG A 33 -12.65 -1.15 16.32
N GLY A 34 -12.27 -2.43 16.22
CA GLY A 34 -11.50 -2.99 15.11
C GLY A 34 -12.23 -2.87 13.76
N VAL A 35 -13.54 -3.15 13.72
CA VAL A 35 -14.37 -2.90 12.53
C VAL A 35 -14.36 -1.42 12.18
N GLN A 36 -14.63 -0.54 13.14
CA GLN A 36 -14.63 0.91 12.90
C GLN A 36 -13.29 1.39 12.36
N ARG A 37 -12.17 0.87 12.87
CA ARG A 37 -10.81 1.20 12.40
C ARG A 37 -10.61 0.86 10.92
N ILE A 38 -11.14 -0.28 10.46
CA ILE A 38 -11.09 -0.67 9.04
C ILE A 38 -12.03 0.21 8.19
N VAL A 39 -13.20 0.55 8.72
CA VAL A 39 -14.15 1.45 8.04
C VAL A 39 -13.59 2.87 7.90
N ASP A 40 -12.98 3.41 8.95
CA ASP A 40 -12.28 4.70 8.93
C ASP A 40 -11.21 4.70 7.82
N ALA A 41 -10.43 3.61 7.72
CA ALA A 41 -9.42 3.44 6.69
C ALA A 41 -9.99 3.44 5.26
N LEU A 42 -11.17 2.82 5.05
CA LEU A 42 -11.88 2.84 3.77
C LEU A 42 -12.32 4.26 3.37
N ASN A 43 -12.80 5.04 4.34
CA ASN A 43 -13.26 6.41 4.14
C ASN A 43 -12.10 7.42 4.06
N ARG A 44 -10.84 6.95 4.08
CA ARG A 44 -9.63 7.79 4.11
C ARG A 44 -9.56 8.69 5.35
N GLU A 45 -10.22 8.27 6.43
CA GLU A 45 -10.13 8.92 7.72
C GLU A 45 -8.96 8.33 8.50
N HIS A 46 -8.10 9.21 9.04
CA HIS A 46 -6.93 8.83 9.81
C HIS A 46 -7.00 9.50 11.17
N LYS A 47 -8.05 9.16 11.94
CA LYS A 47 -8.29 9.76 13.26
C LYS A 47 -7.18 9.35 14.23
N THR A 48 -6.48 10.33 14.76
CA THR A 48 -5.58 10.17 15.91
C THR A 48 -6.41 10.30 17.18
N ALA A 49 -6.72 9.17 17.82
CA ALA A 49 -7.22 9.17 19.18
C ALA A 49 -6.05 9.38 20.14
N ASN A 50 -6.20 10.27 21.12
CA ASN A 50 -5.32 10.39 22.28
C ASN A 50 -6.09 9.97 23.53
N PRO A 51 -6.35 8.66 23.71
CA PRO A 51 -7.06 8.17 24.89
C PRO A 51 -6.30 8.50 26.17
N ILE A 52 -6.98 9.21 27.07
CA ILE A 52 -6.43 9.61 28.37
C ILE A 52 -6.54 8.44 29.37
N HIS A 53 -7.64 7.70 29.32
CA HIS A 53 -7.89 6.58 30.22
C HIS A 53 -7.16 5.31 29.75
N ILE A 54 -6.70 4.51 30.72
CA ILE A 54 -5.99 3.24 30.47
C ILE A 54 -6.92 2.25 29.74
N SER A 55 -8.20 2.19 30.11
CA SER A 55 -9.20 1.35 29.43
C SER A 55 -9.23 1.63 27.93
N ASP A 56 -9.28 2.91 27.55
CA ASP A 56 -9.36 3.35 26.16
C ASP A 56 -8.06 3.05 25.40
N GLN A 57 -6.91 3.15 26.09
CA GLN A 57 -5.61 2.75 25.52
C GLN A 57 -5.56 1.25 25.22
N LEU A 58 -6.05 0.41 26.14
CA LEU A 58 -6.12 -1.04 25.93
C LEU A 58 -7.08 -1.40 24.79
N ILE A 59 -8.22 -0.71 24.69
CA ILE A 59 -9.16 -0.87 23.57
C ILE A 59 -8.50 -0.48 22.24
N GLU A 60 -7.79 0.65 22.18
CA GLU A 60 -7.10 1.07 20.95
C GLU A 60 -6.00 0.08 20.53
N ILE A 61 -5.22 -0.46 21.48
CA ILE A 61 -4.21 -1.48 21.21
C ILE A 61 -4.87 -2.77 20.73
N GLY A 62 -5.88 -3.27 21.47
CA GLY A 62 -6.62 -4.47 21.13
C GLY A 62 -7.33 -4.37 19.77
N SER A 63 -7.87 -3.20 19.44
CA SER A 63 -8.58 -2.96 18.19
C SER A 63 -7.70 -3.14 16.96
N TYR A 64 -6.41 -2.81 17.07
CA TYR A 64 -5.44 -3.06 16.00
C TYR A 64 -5.23 -4.56 15.79
N GLY A 65 -5.08 -5.33 16.88
CA GLY A 65 -5.00 -6.79 16.83
C GLY A 65 -6.26 -7.42 16.21
N ALA A 66 -7.44 -7.00 16.67
CA ALA A 66 -8.72 -7.46 16.14
C ALA A 66 -8.88 -7.15 14.64
N ALA A 67 -8.55 -5.92 14.22
CA ALA A 67 -8.58 -5.53 12.81
C ALA A 67 -7.67 -6.41 11.95
N ARG A 68 -6.43 -6.67 12.38
CA ARG A 68 -5.53 -7.58 11.64
C ARG A 68 -6.06 -9.00 11.54
N MET A 69 -6.68 -9.53 12.59
CA MET A 69 -7.28 -10.86 12.56
C MET A 69 -8.48 -10.93 11.61
N MET A 70 -9.31 -9.89 11.57
CA MET A 70 -10.41 -9.79 10.59
C MET A 70 -9.88 -9.74 9.16
N LEU A 71 -8.87 -8.91 8.90
CA LEU A 71 -8.25 -8.81 7.58
C LEU A 71 -7.59 -10.13 7.14
N ALA A 72 -6.94 -10.84 8.07
CA ALA A 72 -6.37 -12.16 7.83
C ALA A 72 -7.46 -13.19 7.48
N HIS A 73 -8.60 -13.14 8.19
CA HIS A 73 -9.75 -14.00 7.94
C HIS A 73 -10.40 -13.73 6.58
N LEU A 74 -10.61 -12.46 6.23
CA LEU A 74 -11.24 -12.04 4.99
C LEU A 74 -10.39 -12.29 3.75
N LYS A 75 -9.06 -12.37 3.90
CA LYS A 75 -8.09 -12.55 2.80
C LYS A 75 -8.28 -11.52 1.67
N ASN A 76 -8.76 -10.33 2.02
CA ASN A 76 -9.05 -9.26 1.08
C ASN A 76 -7.86 -8.27 1.06
N ARG A 77 -7.05 -8.35 -0.01
CA ARG A 77 -5.85 -7.50 -0.16
C ARG A 77 -6.19 -6.02 -0.30
N TYR A 78 -7.32 -5.67 -0.88
CA TYR A 78 -7.75 -4.26 -0.97
C TYR A 78 -7.98 -3.67 0.42
N LEU A 79 -8.71 -4.38 1.30
CA LEU A 79 -8.92 -3.94 2.68
C LEU A 79 -7.60 -3.88 3.46
N ALA A 80 -6.75 -4.89 3.31
CA ALA A 80 -5.43 -4.93 3.95
C ALA A 80 -4.57 -3.72 3.56
N ASN A 81 -4.54 -3.40 2.26
CA ASN A 81 -3.79 -2.26 1.74
C ASN A 81 -4.37 -0.92 2.25
N LYS A 82 -5.69 -0.73 2.20
CA LYS A 82 -6.35 0.48 2.72
C LYS A 82 -6.07 0.69 4.20
N PHE A 83 -6.18 -0.38 4.98
CA PHE A 83 -5.85 -0.38 6.40
C PHE A 83 -4.38 -0.01 6.63
N ALA A 84 -3.45 -0.65 5.91
CA ALA A 84 -2.02 -0.36 6.03
C ALA A 84 -1.67 1.10 5.69
N VAL A 85 -2.26 1.66 4.64
CA VAL A 85 -2.09 3.07 4.28
C VAL A 85 -2.62 3.99 5.38
N ALA A 86 -3.78 3.66 5.96
CA ALA A 86 -4.38 4.47 7.01
C ALA A 86 -3.55 4.47 8.30
N GLU A 87 -3.09 3.29 8.73
CA GLU A 87 -2.21 3.14 9.90
C GLU A 87 -0.87 3.85 9.69
N ALA A 88 -0.28 3.73 8.49
CA ALA A 88 0.96 4.43 8.14
C ALA A 88 0.81 5.95 8.22
N LYS A 89 -0.28 6.51 7.67
CA LYS A 89 -0.56 7.95 7.74
C LYS A 89 -0.84 8.42 9.16
N LYS A 90 -1.60 7.64 9.94
CA LYS A 90 -1.83 7.91 11.37
C LYS A 90 -0.51 7.98 12.11
N ALA A 91 0.35 6.97 11.97
CA ALA A 91 1.67 6.95 12.59
C ALA A 91 2.54 8.16 12.16
N SER A 92 2.62 8.42 10.86
CA SER A 92 3.38 9.53 10.25
C SER A 92 2.95 10.90 10.80
N SER A 93 1.64 11.11 10.99
CA SER A 93 1.09 12.36 11.55
C SER A 93 1.49 12.61 13.02
N LEU A 94 1.78 11.56 13.78
CA LEU A 94 2.17 11.65 15.18
C LEU A 94 3.67 11.92 15.36
N MET A 95 4.52 11.48 14.42
CA MET A 95 5.98 11.58 14.50
C MET A 95 6.52 13.00 14.78
N PRO A 96 6.01 14.09 14.18
CA PRO A 96 6.52 15.44 14.45
C PRO A 96 6.37 15.89 15.90
N GLY A 97 5.37 15.38 16.62
CA GLY A 97 5.09 15.70 18.03
C GLY A 97 5.72 14.72 19.03
N GLU A 98 6.48 13.73 18.57
CA GLU A 98 7.11 12.73 19.44
C GLU A 98 8.45 13.20 20.03
N SER A 99 8.78 12.62 21.18
CA SER A 99 10.11 12.79 21.78
C SER A 99 11.20 12.15 20.90
N LYS A 100 12.44 12.67 20.99
CA LYS A 100 13.59 12.08 20.29
C LYS A 100 13.76 10.59 20.63
N GLY A 101 13.51 10.19 21.87
CA GLY A 101 13.58 8.78 22.30
C GLY A 101 12.53 7.89 21.61
N ASN A 102 11.28 8.35 21.50
CA ASN A 102 10.24 7.59 20.82
C ASN A 102 10.49 7.48 19.30
N ILE A 103 11.01 8.54 18.67
CA ILE A 103 11.43 8.48 17.27
C ILE A 103 12.58 7.49 17.09
N GLY A 104 13.60 7.52 17.96
CA GLY A 104 14.70 6.56 17.92
C GLY A 104 14.22 5.10 18.02
N ARG A 105 13.27 4.82 18.91
CA ARG A 105 12.64 3.49 19.02
C ARG A 105 11.93 3.07 17.74
N LEU A 106 11.12 3.95 17.15
CA LEU A 106 10.45 3.67 15.88
C LEU A 106 11.43 3.46 14.72
N GLN A 107 12.53 4.22 14.68
CA GLN A 107 13.56 4.07 13.67
C GLN A 107 14.22 2.69 13.72
N GLN A 108 14.54 2.20 14.92
CA GLN A 108 15.07 0.85 15.14
C GLN A 108 14.06 -0.22 14.72
N GLU A 109 12.82 -0.09 15.19
CA GLU A 109 11.72 -1.02 14.92
C GLU A 109 11.38 -1.16 13.42
N LEU A 110 11.55 -0.08 12.65
CA LEU A 110 11.27 -0.04 11.21
C LEU A 110 12.52 -0.30 10.35
N GLY A 111 13.71 -0.33 10.96
CA GLY A 111 14.98 -0.42 10.23
C GLY A 111 15.29 0.82 9.40
N VAL A 112 14.82 2.00 9.82
CA VAL A 112 15.08 3.30 9.17
C VAL A 112 15.88 4.18 10.14
N VAL A 113 17.14 3.81 10.37
CA VAL A 113 18.03 4.47 11.33
C VAL A 113 18.96 5.42 10.58
N PRO A 114 18.76 6.75 10.65
CA PRO A 114 19.67 7.70 10.03
C PRO A 114 20.99 7.76 10.80
N ALA A 115 22.08 7.92 10.07
CA ALA A 115 23.38 8.31 10.63
C ALA A 115 23.64 9.80 10.35
N GLU A 116 24.58 10.39 11.08
CA GLU A 116 25.08 11.73 10.82
C GLU A 116 26.47 11.65 10.18
N PHE A 117 26.67 12.35 9.07
CA PHE A 117 27.95 12.45 8.37
C PHE A 117 28.11 13.87 7.82
N GLU A 118 29.19 14.57 8.18
CA GLU A 118 29.44 15.96 7.77
C GLU A 118 28.22 16.89 8.04
N ASP A 119 27.64 16.82 9.25
CA ASP A 119 26.42 17.55 9.67
C ASP A 119 25.15 17.29 8.83
N LYS A 120 25.14 16.20 8.07
CA LYS A 120 24.01 15.77 7.25
C LYS A 120 23.46 14.44 7.72
N LEU A 121 22.14 14.30 7.66
CA LEU A 121 21.49 13.02 7.90
C LEU A 121 21.62 12.15 6.66
N VAL A 122 22.04 10.90 6.86
CA VAL A 122 22.26 9.95 5.77
C VAL A 122 21.64 8.60 6.08
N LEU A 123 21.21 7.88 5.05
CA LEU A 123 20.70 6.50 5.14
C LEU A 123 21.47 5.57 4.21
N PRO A 124 21.72 4.31 4.59
CA PRO A 124 22.26 3.31 3.67
C PRO A 124 21.40 3.22 2.40
N ILE A 125 22.04 3.09 1.23
CA ILE A 125 21.33 3.01 -0.06
C ILE A 125 20.26 1.91 -0.05
N GLU A 126 20.56 0.76 0.56
CA GLU A 126 19.62 -0.36 0.67
C GLU A 126 18.33 0.01 1.42
N VAL A 127 18.45 0.75 2.52
CA VAL A 127 17.31 1.22 3.32
C VAL A 127 16.53 2.27 2.54
N TYR A 128 17.25 3.24 1.95
CA TYR A 128 16.64 4.30 1.16
C TYR A 128 15.82 3.73 0.00
N VAL A 129 16.41 2.87 -0.82
CA VAL A 129 15.74 2.29 -2.00
C VAL A 129 14.56 1.41 -1.60
N LYS A 130 14.69 0.64 -0.51
CA LYS A 130 13.62 -0.25 -0.03
C LYS A 130 12.36 0.51 0.35
N PHE A 131 12.51 1.65 1.02
CA PHE A 131 11.37 2.41 1.56
C PHE A 131 11.04 3.69 0.79
N SER A 132 11.76 3.98 -0.30
CA SER A 132 11.50 5.16 -1.12
C SER A 132 10.12 5.12 -1.78
N PRO A 133 9.31 6.19 -1.63
CA PRO A 133 8.12 6.40 -2.44
C PRO A 133 8.44 6.35 -3.93
N LYS A 134 7.45 5.98 -4.75
CA LYS A 134 7.60 5.91 -6.21
C LYS A 134 7.64 7.29 -6.91
N SER A 135 7.62 8.39 -6.17
CA SER A 135 7.69 9.75 -6.71
C SER A 135 9.08 10.05 -7.28
N VAL A 136 9.14 10.97 -8.24
CA VAL A 136 10.38 11.30 -8.97
C VAL A 136 11.47 11.82 -8.04
N ASP A 137 11.09 12.57 -7.00
CA ASP A 137 12.02 13.19 -6.04
C ASP A 137 12.77 12.17 -5.16
N TYR A 138 12.27 10.93 -5.10
CA TYR A 138 12.87 9.82 -4.35
C TYR A 138 13.62 8.83 -5.25
N ARG A 139 13.70 9.08 -6.56
CA ARG A 139 14.53 8.24 -7.44
C ARG A 139 16.00 8.45 -7.07
N LEU A 140 16.72 7.35 -6.84
CA LEU A 140 18.13 7.39 -6.43
C LEU A 140 19.02 8.23 -7.35
N ILE A 141 18.74 8.24 -8.66
CA ILE A 141 19.44 9.07 -9.66
C ILE A 141 19.36 10.58 -9.39
N ASN A 142 18.36 11.02 -8.61
CA ASN A 142 18.12 12.42 -8.25
C ASN A 142 18.63 12.75 -6.84
N ARG A 143 19.45 11.88 -6.23
CA ARG A 143 19.92 12.01 -4.85
C ARG A 143 21.43 12.21 -4.77
N ASN A 144 21.86 12.90 -3.72
CA ASN A 144 23.27 12.93 -3.36
C ASN A 144 23.66 11.62 -2.68
N VAL A 145 24.60 10.89 -3.28
CA VAL A 145 25.06 9.58 -2.81
C VAL A 145 26.57 9.63 -2.62
N LYS A 146 27.05 9.34 -1.40
CA LYS A 146 28.47 9.32 -1.05
C LYS A 146 28.75 8.13 -0.13
N GLY A 147 29.76 7.33 -0.46
CA GLY A 147 30.23 6.23 0.40
C GLY A 147 29.18 5.15 0.72
N GLY A 148 28.20 4.91 -0.16
CA GLY A 148 27.13 3.93 0.08
C GLY A 148 25.92 4.47 0.84
N TYR A 149 25.86 5.78 1.09
CA TYR A 149 24.78 6.45 1.79
C TYR A 149 24.11 7.52 0.93
N VAL A 150 22.83 7.74 1.20
CA VAL A 150 21.97 8.75 0.57
C VAL A 150 21.71 9.86 1.57
N GLU A 151 21.99 11.10 1.19
CA GLU A 151 21.65 12.28 1.98
C GLU A 151 20.12 12.45 2.06
N VAL A 152 19.60 12.65 3.27
CA VAL A 152 18.18 12.84 3.54
C VAL A 152 17.95 13.95 4.56
N ASN A 153 16.75 14.51 4.60
CA ASN A 153 16.33 15.41 5.67
C ASN A 153 15.28 14.78 6.60
N LYS A 154 14.96 15.46 7.70
CA LYS A 154 14.00 14.97 8.70
C LYS A 154 12.61 14.63 8.11
N ARG A 155 12.11 15.41 7.15
CA ARG A 155 10.80 15.15 6.51
C ARG A 155 10.86 13.88 5.66
N GLU A 156 11.96 13.68 4.95
CA GLU A 156 12.18 12.49 4.13
C GLU A 156 12.33 11.24 5.00
N ILE A 157 12.99 11.33 6.15
CA ILE A 157 13.06 10.23 7.12
C ILE A 157 11.65 9.81 7.56
N PHE A 158 10.79 10.76 7.93
CA PHE A 158 9.40 10.45 8.30
C PHE A 158 8.62 9.85 7.12
N ARG A 159 8.87 10.30 5.89
CA ARG A 159 8.25 9.71 4.71
C ARG A 159 8.69 8.26 4.47
N LEU A 160 9.97 7.96 4.64
CA LEU A 160 10.51 6.61 4.52
C LEU A 160 9.99 5.71 5.64
N MET A 161 9.89 6.23 6.88
CA MET A 161 9.26 5.54 8.00
C MET A 161 7.78 5.25 7.73
N GLU A 162 7.02 6.17 7.12
CA GLU A 162 5.63 5.93 6.72
C GLU A 162 5.51 4.75 5.76
N GLU A 163 6.35 4.67 4.71
CA GLU A 163 6.35 3.53 3.80
C GLU A 163 6.78 2.23 4.50
N ALA A 164 7.73 2.31 5.45
CA ALA A 164 8.13 1.16 6.26
C ALA A 164 6.99 0.63 7.14
N VAL A 165 6.22 1.53 7.78
CA VAL A 165 5.02 1.17 8.55
C VAL A 165 3.99 0.51 7.63
N LYS A 166 3.71 1.11 6.47
CA LYS A 166 2.76 0.56 5.51
C LYS A 166 3.16 -0.85 5.10
N MET A 167 4.42 -1.08 4.72
CA MET A 167 4.92 -2.40 4.35
C MET A 167 4.77 -3.41 5.51
N LYS A 168 5.09 -3.01 6.74
CA LYS A 168 4.97 -3.86 7.93
C LYS A 168 3.52 -4.22 8.24
N VAL A 169 2.59 -3.27 8.16
CA VAL A 169 1.16 -3.49 8.45
C VAL A 169 0.47 -4.29 7.35
N GLU A 170 0.86 -4.07 6.09
CA GLU A 170 0.34 -4.80 4.92
C GLU A 170 0.71 -6.28 4.94
N GLN A 171 1.80 -6.65 5.63
CA GLN A 171 2.16 -8.04 5.91
C GLN A 171 1.21 -8.64 6.95
N ILE A 172 0.07 -9.11 6.46
CA ILE A 172 -0.92 -9.83 7.26
C ILE A 172 -0.60 -11.31 7.22
N GLY A 173 -0.27 -11.88 8.38
CA GLY A 173 -0.02 -13.31 8.53
C GLY A 173 -1.26 -14.14 8.21
N LEU A 174 -1.05 -15.42 7.86
CA LEU A 174 -2.15 -16.36 7.71
C LEU A 174 -2.69 -16.74 9.09
N PHE A 175 -3.99 -16.53 9.29
CA PHE A 175 -4.68 -16.94 10.51
C PHE A 175 -5.73 -18.00 10.16
N PRO A 176 -5.36 -19.29 10.11
CA PRO A 176 -6.24 -20.35 9.58
C PRO A 176 -7.52 -20.53 10.40
N ASN A 177 -7.47 -20.32 11.73
CA ASN A 177 -8.61 -20.49 12.63
C ASN A 177 -8.90 -19.20 13.42
N ALA A 178 -9.59 -18.25 12.78
CA ALA A 178 -10.06 -17.05 13.47
C ALA A 178 -11.07 -17.40 14.59
N PRO A 179 -11.02 -16.75 15.77
CA PRO A 179 -12.03 -16.92 16.81
C PRO A 179 -13.43 -16.58 16.31
N GLU A 180 -14.47 -17.18 16.90
CA GLU A 180 -15.87 -16.94 16.50
C GLU A 180 -16.26 -15.46 16.55
N ILE A 181 -15.75 -14.71 17.55
CA ILE A 181 -15.98 -13.27 17.63
C ILE A 181 -15.42 -12.55 16.39
N VAL A 182 -14.20 -12.88 15.96
CA VAL A 182 -13.59 -12.29 14.75
C VAL A 182 -14.42 -12.64 13.51
N LYS A 183 -14.91 -13.88 13.38
CA LYS A 183 -15.79 -14.28 12.28
C LYS A 183 -17.10 -13.49 12.27
N LYS A 184 -17.76 -13.34 13.43
CA LYS A 184 -19.00 -12.57 13.62
C LYS A 184 -18.84 -11.14 13.10
N TYR A 185 -17.80 -10.43 13.52
CA TYR A 185 -17.57 -9.03 13.13
C TYR A 185 -17.04 -8.89 11.70
N SER A 186 -16.25 -9.84 11.21
CA SER A 186 -15.77 -9.84 9.82
C SER A 186 -16.91 -9.88 8.80
N LYS A 187 -18.04 -10.52 9.12
CA LYS A 187 -19.23 -10.52 8.25
C LYS A 187 -19.76 -9.12 7.97
N ARG A 188 -19.65 -8.19 8.93
CA ARG A 188 -20.11 -6.80 8.76
C ARG A 188 -19.25 -6.06 7.74
N LEU A 189 -17.95 -6.34 7.71
CA LEU A 189 -17.02 -5.73 6.75
C LEU A 189 -17.31 -6.13 5.31
N MET A 190 -17.89 -7.32 5.06
CA MET A 190 -18.30 -7.74 3.71
C MET A 190 -19.34 -6.81 3.07
N GLY A 191 -20.16 -6.12 3.87
CA GLY A 191 -21.14 -5.15 3.39
C GLY A 191 -20.57 -3.75 3.12
N VAL A 192 -19.39 -3.44 3.68
CA VAL A 192 -18.75 -2.10 3.59
C VAL A 192 -17.68 -2.06 2.51
N VAL A 193 -17.18 -3.22 2.06
CA VAL A 193 -16.32 -3.26 0.86
C VAL A 193 -17.14 -2.72 -0.31
N PRO A 194 -16.64 -1.69 -1.03
CA PRO A 194 -17.31 -1.23 -2.24
C PRO A 194 -17.58 -2.44 -3.14
N LYS A 195 -18.83 -2.58 -3.63
CA LYS A 195 -19.22 -3.64 -4.57
C LYS A 195 -18.54 -3.52 -5.94
N THR A 196 -17.41 -2.84 -6.05
CA THR A 196 -16.37 -3.18 -7.02
C THR A 196 -15.76 -4.53 -6.62
N ALA A 197 -16.61 -5.56 -6.60
CA ALA A 197 -16.15 -6.91 -6.75
C ALA A 197 -15.22 -6.91 -7.97
N PRO A 198 -14.03 -7.53 -7.90
CA PRO A 198 -13.35 -7.91 -9.13
C PRO A 198 -14.31 -8.86 -9.85
N SER A 199 -15.14 -8.34 -10.76
CA SER A 199 -15.72 -9.19 -11.79
C SER A 199 -14.51 -9.86 -12.39
N LYS A 200 -14.54 -11.20 -12.47
CA LYS A 200 -13.48 -12.06 -13.00
C LYS A 200 -13.11 -11.56 -14.40
N MET A 201 -12.29 -10.52 -14.48
CA MET A 201 -11.77 -10.02 -15.73
C MET A 201 -10.57 -10.91 -15.99
N SER A 202 -10.88 -12.10 -16.48
CA SER A 202 -9.88 -13.03 -16.99
C SER A 202 -9.39 -12.46 -18.32
N PHE A 203 -8.39 -11.59 -18.24
CA PHE A 203 -7.40 -11.57 -19.31
C PHE A 203 -6.83 -12.99 -19.33
N ARG A 204 -7.00 -13.74 -20.43
CA ARG A 204 -6.41 -15.07 -20.51
C ARG A 204 -4.89 -14.91 -20.40
N GLU A 205 -4.26 -15.69 -19.54
CA GLU A 205 -2.80 -15.69 -19.43
C GLU A 205 -2.19 -15.94 -20.82
N GLY A 206 -1.29 -15.04 -21.24
CA GLY A 206 -0.63 -15.10 -22.54
C GLY A 206 -1.21 -14.19 -23.63
N ASP A 207 -2.38 -13.56 -23.42
CA ASP A 207 -2.98 -12.64 -24.41
C ASP A 207 -2.30 -11.25 -24.43
N ASN A 208 -1.52 -10.92 -23.41
CA ASN A 208 -0.82 -9.64 -23.29
C ASN A 208 0.71 -9.82 -23.30
N PRO A 209 1.46 -8.80 -23.74
CA PRO A 209 2.91 -8.82 -23.59
C PRO A 209 3.30 -8.76 -22.10
N PRO A 210 4.48 -9.28 -21.72
CA PRO A 210 4.89 -9.42 -20.31
C PRO A 210 4.85 -8.12 -19.49
N CYS A 211 5.15 -6.98 -20.12
CA CYS A 211 5.08 -5.67 -19.45
C CYS A 211 3.65 -5.29 -19.05
N ILE A 212 2.67 -5.55 -19.91
CA ILE A 212 1.26 -5.27 -19.63
C ILE A 212 0.72 -6.31 -18.64
N GLU A 213 1.09 -7.57 -18.79
CA GLU A 213 0.65 -8.61 -17.85
C GLU A 213 1.11 -8.28 -16.42
N LYS A 214 2.36 -7.84 -16.25
CA LYS A 214 2.86 -7.36 -14.96
C LYS A 214 2.05 -6.18 -14.41
N MET A 215 1.64 -5.23 -15.25
CA MET A 215 0.80 -4.10 -14.81
C MET A 215 -0.60 -4.55 -14.41
N LEU A 216 -1.20 -5.47 -15.16
CA LEU A 216 -2.50 -6.06 -14.85
C LEU A 216 -2.41 -6.88 -13.55
N GLU A 217 -1.34 -7.64 -13.34
CA GLU A 217 -1.08 -8.31 -12.07
C GLU A 217 -0.89 -7.32 -10.93
N THR A 218 -0.13 -6.24 -11.13
CA THR A 218 0.05 -5.17 -10.14
C THR A 218 -1.31 -4.60 -9.73
N ALA A 219 -2.19 -4.33 -10.72
CA ALA A 219 -3.56 -3.91 -10.46
C ALA A 219 -4.37 -4.99 -9.71
N LYS A 220 -4.35 -6.25 -10.17
CA LYS A 220 -5.03 -7.39 -9.49
C LYS A 220 -4.56 -7.59 -8.04
N ARG A 221 -3.30 -7.28 -7.75
CA ARG A 221 -2.70 -7.37 -6.40
C ARG A 221 -3.01 -6.14 -5.53
N HIS A 222 -3.73 -5.15 -6.05
CA HIS A 222 -3.99 -3.86 -5.41
C HIS A 222 -2.72 -3.09 -5.05
N GLU A 223 -1.68 -3.21 -5.88
CA GLU A 223 -0.42 -2.51 -5.68
C GLU A 223 -0.39 -1.20 -6.47
N ASN A 224 0.38 -0.22 -6.00
CA ASN A 224 0.52 1.05 -6.71
C ASN A 224 1.33 0.89 -8.01
N LEU A 225 0.70 1.21 -9.13
CA LEU A 225 1.38 1.43 -10.40
C LEU A 225 1.73 2.92 -10.54
N GLY A 226 2.97 3.24 -10.91
CA GLY A 226 3.40 4.64 -11.10
C GLY A 226 2.65 5.33 -12.25
N HIS A 227 2.72 6.66 -12.30
CA HIS A 227 1.98 7.47 -13.28
C HIS A 227 2.17 7.00 -14.73
N GLN A 228 3.44 6.78 -15.15
CA GLN A 228 3.75 6.29 -16.50
C GLN A 228 3.21 4.88 -16.77
N GLY A 229 3.17 4.03 -15.75
CA GLY A 229 2.59 2.69 -15.85
C GLY A 229 1.08 2.76 -16.04
N ARG A 230 0.39 3.59 -15.25
CA ARG A 230 -1.06 3.83 -15.38
C ARG A 230 -1.42 4.38 -16.74
N TRP A 231 -0.66 5.38 -17.20
CA TRP A 231 -0.82 5.94 -18.52
C TRP A 231 -0.63 4.89 -19.62
N SER A 232 0.47 4.14 -19.57
CA SER A 232 0.75 3.10 -20.57
C SER A 232 -0.32 2.01 -20.56
N LEU A 233 -0.83 1.64 -19.38
CA LEU A 233 -1.90 0.66 -19.24
C LEU A 233 -3.23 1.18 -19.81
N VAL A 234 -3.63 2.43 -19.51
CA VAL A 234 -4.88 2.98 -20.05
C VAL A 234 -4.84 3.04 -21.57
N VAL A 235 -3.73 3.54 -22.13
CA VAL A 235 -3.54 3.66 -23.58
C VAL A 235 -3.56 2.29 -24.25
N TYR A 236 -2.91 1.29 -23.67
CA TYR A 236 -2.94 -0.08 -24.18
C TYR A 236 -4.36 -0.65 -24.23
N LEU A 237 -5.12 -0.54 -23.14
CA LEU A 237 -6.47 -1.10 -23.04
C LEU A 237 -7.46 -0.41 -24.00
N ILE A 238 -7.33 0.92 -24.18
CA ILE A 238 -8.08 1.68 -25.18
C ILE A 238 -7.78 1.16 -26.59
N ASN A 239 -6.50 1.00 -26.94
CA ASN A 239 -6.09 0.52 -28.26
C ASN A 239 -6.47 -0.95 -28.51
N LYS A 240 -6.67 -1.75 -27.46
CA LYS A 240 -7.24 -3.10 -27.54
C LYS A 240 -8.78 -3.11 -27.68
N GLY A 241 -9.42 -1.94 -27.66
CA GLY A 241 -10.86 -1.80 -27.86
C GLY A 241 -11.69 -2.10 -26.62
N LEU A 242 -11.12 -2.04 -25.42
CA LEU A 242 -11.91 -2.23 -24.21
C LEU A 242 -12.87 -1.05 -23.99
N PRO A 243 -14.12 -1.32 -23.57
CA PRO A 243 -15.07 -0.25 -23.26
C PRO A 243 -14.67 0.48 -21.98
N TYR A 244 -15.12 1.73 -21.84
CA TYR A 244 -14.83 2.62 -20.72
C TYR A 244 -15.03 1.94 -19.36
N GLU A 245 -16.14 1.23 -19.19
CA GLU A 245 -16.53 0.57 -17.94
C GLU A 245 -15.52 -0.51 -17.54
N LYS A 246 -14.98 -1.25 -18.52
CA LYS A 246 -13.98 -2.29 -18.27
C LYS A 246 -12.63 -1.69 -17.90
N ILE A 247 -12.24 -0.59 -18.54
CA ILE A 247 -11.01 0.12 -18.21
C ILE A 247 -11.13 0.72 -16.81
N LEU A 248 -12.23 1.38 -16.50
CA LEU A 248 -12.50 1.95 -15.18
C LEU A 248 -12.40 0.86 -14.08
N GLN A 249 -12.94 -0.33 -14.34
CA GLN A 249 -12.85 -1.48 -13.44
C GLN A 249 -11.40 -1.98 -13.23
N VAL A 250 -10.52 -1.92 -14.24
CA VAL A 250 -9.10 -2.24 -14.02
C VAL A 250 -8.47 -1.24 -13.06
N PHE A 251 -8.76 0.04 -13.25
CA PHE A 251 -8.20 1.14 -12.46
C PHE A 251 -8.77 1.20 -11.04
N SER A 252 -9.98 0.70 -10.82
CA SER A 252 -10.58 0.62 -9.49
C SER A 252 -9.82 -0.28 -8.52
N ASN A 253 -8.90 -1.12 -9.01
CA ASN A 253 -8.07 -1.94 -8.17
C ASN A 253 -6.85 -1.19 -7.58
N PHE A 254 -6.54 0.02 -8.04
CA PHE A 254 -5.41 0.78 -7.49
C PHE A 254 -5.73 1.41 -6.12
N PRO A 255 -4.77 1.42 -5.16
CA PRO A 255 -4.96 1.92 -3.80
C PRO A 255 -5.52 3.35 -3.66
N ASP A 256 -5.16 4.24 -4.55
CA ASP A 256 -5.53 5.66 -4.56
C ASP A 256 -6.66 5.99 -5.54
N TYR A 257 -7.35 4.96 -6.05
CA TYR A 257 -8.42 5.12 -7.01
C TYR A 257 -9.48 6.13 -6.51
N ASP A 258 -9.79 7.07 -7.39
CA ASP A 258 -10.84 8.06 -7.28
C ASP A 258 -11.61 8.01 -8.60
N GLU A 259 -12.89 7.63 -8.55
CA GLU A 259 -13.70 7.39 -9.74
C GLU A 259 -13.86 8.65 -10.60
N ARG A 260 -13.96 9.83 -9.98
CA ARG A 260 -14.11 11.10 -10.69
C ARG A 260 -12.82 11.42 -11.46
N VAL A 261 -11.66 11.30 -10.82
CA VAL A 261 -10.36 11.59 -11.44
C VAL A 261 -10.02 10.55 -12.50
N ALA A 262 -10.12 9.26 -12.16
CA ALA A 262 -9.82 8.17 -13.09
C ALA A 262 -10.79 8.18 -14.28
N GLY A 263 -12.08 8.38 -14.03
CA GLY A 263 -13.10 8.47 -15.07
C GLY A 263 -12.84 9.61 -16.05
N TYR A 264 -12.48 10.80 -15.54
CA TYR A 264 -12.08 11.92 -16.38
C TYR A 264 -10.85 11.60 -17.24
N GLN A 265 -9.80 11.04 -16.64
CA GLN A 265 -8.56 10.70 -17.34
C GLN A 265 -8.78 9.64 -18.44
N ILE A 266 -9.57 8.61 -18.15
CA ILE A 266 -9.87 7.55 -19.12
C ILE A 266 -10.70 8.11 -20.28
N LYS A 267 -11.77 8.88 -20.01
CA LYS A 267 -12.59 9.51 -21.06
C LYS A 267 -11.76 10.45 -21.93
N HIS A 268 -10.90 11.24 -21.31
CA HIS A 268 -10.00 12.13 -22.03
C HIS A 268 -9.05 11.35 -22.94
N ALA A 269 -8.46 10.26 -22.45
CA ALA A 269 -7.58 9.40 -23.23
C ALA A 269 -8.29 8.71 -24.41
N MET A 270 -9.54 8.26 -24.21
CA MET A 270 -10.38 7.69 -25.27
C MET A 270 -10.69 8.70 -26.37
N ASN A 271 -11.08 9.92 -26.00
CA ASN A 271 -11.41 10.99 -26.95
C ASN A 271 -10.21 11.44 -27.78
N ARG A 272 -9.02 11.44 -27.18
CA ARG A 272 -7.78 11.89 -27.84
C ARG A 272 -7.13 10.82 -28.72
N GLY A 273 -7.41 9.54 -28.49
CA GLY A 273 -6.87 8.45 -29.31
C GLY A 273 -5.34 8.34 -29.26
N TYR A 274 -4.77 8.32 -28.05
CA TYR A 274 -3.32 8.25 -27.90
C TYR A 274 -2.71 6.96 -28.46
N SER A 275 -1.53 7.10 -29.07
CA SER A 275 -0.74 5.97 -29.56
C SER A 275 0.00 5.27 -28.42
N MET A 276 0.06 3.94 -28.49
CA MET A 276 0.79 3.14 -27.49
C MET A 276 2.30 3.45 -27.52
N PRO A 277 2.95 3.71 -26.36
CA PRO A 277 4.40 3.85 -26.27
C PRO A 277 5.14 2.65 -26.86
N SER A 278 6.24 2.93 -27.57
CA SER A 278 7.13 1.89 -28.11
C SER A 278 7.81 1.09 -26.99
N CYS A 279 8.31 -0.12 -27.29
CA CYS A 279 9.08 -0.90 -26.31
C CYS A 279 10.30 -0.12 -25.77
N GLY A 280 10.94 0.72 -26.59
CA GLY A 280 12.03 1.60 -26.15
C GLY A 280 11.57 2.63 -25.11
N MET A 281 10.39 3.23 -25.29
CA MET A 281 9.81 4.11 -24.27
C MET A 281 9.37 3.34 -23.02
N MET A 282 8.80 2.15 -23.19
CA MET A 282 8.43 1.30 -22.04
C MET A 282 9.68 0.92 -21.22
N LEU A 283 10.82 0.73 -21.88
CA LEU A 283 12.11 0.49 -21.22
C LEU A 283 12.58 1.73 -20.45
N SER A 284 12.56 2.92 -21.06
CA SER A 284 12.97 4.16 -20.38
C SER A 284 12.06 4.52 -19.19
N TYR A 285 10.79 4.12 -19.22
CA TYR A 285 9.88 4.23 -18.09
C TYR A 285 10.10 3.18 -16.98
N GLY A 286 10.98 2.21 -17.19
CA GLY A 286 11.21 1.09 -16.27
C GLY A 286 10.04 0.08 -16.24
N LEU A 287 9.24 0.03 -17.31
CA LEU A 287 8.04 -0.81 -17.41
C LEU A 287 8.26 -2.08 -18.24
N CYS A 288 9.30 -2.12 -19.08
CA CYS A 288 9.67 -3.32 -19.83
C CYS A 288 10.32 -4.36 -18.92
N VAL A 289 9.88 -5.61 -18.99
CA VAL A 289 10.35 -6.71 -18.12
C VAL A 289 10.82 -7.96 -18.86
N ALA A 290 10.78 -7.93 -20.19
CA ALA A 290 11.22 -9.03 -21.04
C ALA A 290 11.61 -8.51 -22.43
N ASP A 291 12.67 -9.05 -23.02
CA ASP A 291 13.02 -8.81 -24.43
C ASP A 291 12.19 -9.69 -25.36
N CYS A 292 11.00 -9.22 -25.68
CA CYS A 292 10.07 -9.91 -26.58
C CYS A 292 10.23 -9.51 -28.07
N LYS A 293 11.14 -8.58 -28.39
CA LYS A 293 11.45 -8.10 -29.76
C LYS A 293 10.23 -7.67 -30.60
N ILE A 294 9.13 -7.27 -29.97
CA ILE A 294 7.90 -6.85 -30.67
C ILE A 294 7.88 -5.38 -31.11
N GLY A 295 8.78 -4.54 -30.58
CA GLY A 295 8.90 -3.11 -30.88
C GLY A 295 7.78 -2.22 -30.35
N ASN A 296 6.55 -2.74 -30.20
CA ASN A 296 5.42 -2.06 -29.58
C ASN A 296 4.52 -3.09 -28.86
N PRO A 297 4.01 -2.81 -27.65
CA PRO A 297 3.10 -3.71 -26.92
C PRO A 297 1.87 -4.17 -27.73
N LEU A 298 1.33 -3.34 -28.63
CA LEU A 298 0.19 -3.70 -29.48
C LEU A 298 0.52 -4.76 -30.54
N ARG A 299 1.82 -4.93 -30.88
CA ARG A 299 2.29 -5.96 -31.80
C ARG A 299 2.40 -7.34 -31.16
N TRP A 300 2.04 -7.47 -29.88
CA TRP A 300 1.89 -8.78 -29.25
C TRP A 300 0.78 -9.56 -29.95
N LYS A 301 1.21 -10.46 -30.85
CA LYS A 301 0.42 -11.57 -31.33
C LYS A 301 0.58 -12.65 -30.27
N ALA A 302 -0.52 -13.11 -29.65
CA ALA A 302 -0.52 -14.23 -28.71
C ALA A 302 0.48 -15.27 -29.21
N TRP A 303 1.64 -15.35 -28.54
CA TRP A 303 2.81 -16.06 -29.06
C TRP A 303 2.58 -17.55 -28.80
N LYS A 304 1.69 -18.11 -29.64
CA LYS A 304 1.38 -19.52 -29.95
C LYS A 304 -0.09 -19.64 -30.38
N LYS A 305 -0.37 -19.46 -31.67
CA LYS A 305 -1.42 -20.25 -32.33
C LYS A 305 -0.91 -21.59 -32.88
N LYS A 306 0.39 -21.92 -32.71
CA LYS A 306 1.01 -23.21 -33.04
C LYS A 306 2.37 -23.35 -32.32
N LYS A 307 2.38 -23.98 -31.16
CA LYS A 307 3.39 -24.97 -30.75
C LYS A 307 2.62 -26.02 -29.99
#